data_AF-A0A2N5A620-F1
#
_entry.id   AF-A0A2N5A620-F1
#
_cell.length_a   1.000
_cell.length_b   1.000
_cell.length_c   1.000
_cell.angle_alpha   90.00
_cell.angle_beta   90.00
_cell.angle_gamma   90.00
#
_symmetry.space_group_name_H-M   'P 1'
#
loop_
_entity.id
_entity.type
_entity.pdbx_description
1 polymer ?
#
loop_
_entity_poly.entity_id
_entity_poly.type
_entity_poly.pdbx_seq_one_letter_code
_entity_poly.pdbx_strand_id
1 'polypeptide(L)'
;MFIKVLGSAAGGGFPQWNCNCANCQGLRNGTIQASARTQSSIIVSDNGKEWVLCNASPDISQQIAHTPELNKPGVLRGTSIGGIILTDSQIDHTTGLLSLREGCPHQVWCTPEVHEDLSTGFPVFTMLRHWNGGLVHHPIAPQQPFTVDACPDLQFTAVPIASNAPPYSPYRDRPLPGHN
;
A
#
# COMPACT_ATOMS: atom_id res chain seq x y z
N MET A 1 -19.45 -4.56 -3.68
CA MET A 1 -18.15 -4.16 -3.13
C MET A 1 -17.58 -5.29 -2.31
N PHE A 2 -16.41 -5.79 -2.70
CA PHE A 2 -15.59 -6.74 -1.97
C PHE A 2 -14.46 -5.99 -1.28
N ILE A 3 -14.13 -6.41 -0.05
CA ILE A 3 -12.98 -5.93 0.70
C ILE A 3 -12.26 -7.16 1.25
N LYS A 4 -10.95 -7.25 1.04
CA LYS A 4 -10.11 -8.29 1.63
C LYS A 4 -8.93 -7.67 2.34
N VAL A 5 -8.69 -8.11 3.57
CA VAL A 5 -7.56 -7.68 4.38
C VAL A 5 -6.35 -8.52 3.99
N LEU A 6 -5.30 -7.87 3.48
CA LEU A 6 -4.03 -8.51 3.16
C LEU A 6 -3.12 -8.57 4.38
N GLY A 7 -3.13 -7.50 5.18
CA GLY A 7 -2.41 -7.40 6.45
C GLY A 7 -3.13 -6.49 7.42
N SER A 8 -2.96 -6.77 8.71
CA SER A 8 -3.75 -6.16 9.79
C SER A 8 -2.92 -5.71 10.99
N ALA A 9 -1.60 -5.80 10.91
CA ALA A 9 -0.71 -5.21 11.90
C ALA A 9 -0.27 -3.80 11.49
N ALA A 10 0.15 -2.99 12.46
CA ALA A 10 0.86 -1.75 12.21
C ALA A 10 2.28 -2.01 11.67
N GLY A 11 3.07 -0.96 11.47
CA GLY A 11 4.48 -1.05 11.10
C GLY A 11 5.26 -2.05 11.98
N GLY A 12 6.07 -2.90 11.35
CA GLY A 12 6.83 -3.97 12.00
C GLY A 12 6.12 -5.32 12.05
N GLY A 13 4.80 -5.39 11.83
CA GLY A 13 4.06 -6.63 11.80
C GLY A 13 3.83 -7.26 13.19
N PHE A 14 3.29 -8.47 13.22
CA PHE A 14 3.13 -9.25 14.44
C PHE A 14 3.42 -10.73 14.18
N PRO A 15 4.41 -11.35 14.85
CA PRO A 15 5.33 -10.74 15.81
C PRO A 15 6.35 -9.83 15.09
N GLN A 16 6.63 -8.66 15.66
CA GLN A 16 7.65 -7.78 15.09
C GLN A 16 9.05 -8.37 15.29
N TRP A 17 9.88 -8.32 14.24
CA TRP A 17 11.15 -9.06 14.13
C TRP A 17 12.09 -8.89 15.34
N ASN A 18 12.19 -7.69 15.90
CA ASN A 18 13.04 -7.34 17.04
C ASN A 18 12.29 -7.10 18.36
N CYS A 19 11.00 -7.44 18.43
CA CYS A 19 10.18 -7.18 19.62
C CYS A 19 10.05 -8.45 20.49
N ASN A 20 10.33 -8.32 21.79
CA ASN A 20 10.15 -9.37 22.80
C ASN A 20 9.10 -8.99 23.86
N CYS A 21 8.16 -8.09 23.53
CA CYS A 21 7.03 -7.80 24.42
C CYS A 21 6.20 -9.09 24.67
N ALA A 22 5.36 -9.07 25.70
CA ALA A 22 4.54 -10.22 26.09
C ALA A 22 3.75 -10.85 24.92
N ASN A 23 3.23 -10.04 23.99
CA ASN A 23 2.51 -10.54 22.82
C ASN A 23 3.42 -11.23 21.81
N CYS A 24 4.54 -10.60 21.42
CA CYS A 24 5.44 -11.17 20.41
C CYS A 24 6.14 -12.42 20.95
N GLN A 25 6.65 -12.36 22.19
CA GLN A 25 7.28 -13.50 22.84
C GLN A 25 6.26 -14.62 23.10
N GLY A 26 5.04 -14.27 23.53
CA GLY A 26 3.98 -15.24 23.78
C GLY A 26 3.58 -15.99 22.52
N LEU A 27 3.49 -15.32 21.37
CA LEU A 27 3.22 -15.97 20.09
C LEU A 27 4.35 -16.91 19.68
N ARG A 28 5.62 -16.46 19.78
CA ARG A 28 6.78 -17.32 19.48
C ARG A 28 6.87 -18.55 20.36
N ASN A 29 6.56 -18.41 21.65
CA ASN A 29 6.59 -19.50 22.61
C ASN A 29 5.33 -20.38 22.59
N GLY A 30 4.30 -20.01 21.81
CA GLY A 30 3.01 -20.71 21.81
C GLY A 30 2.23 -20.59 23.13
N THR A 31 2.50 -19.57 23.95
CA THR A 31 1.87 -19.38 25.27
C THR A 31 0.64 -18.48 25.24
N ILE A 32 0.31 -17.91 24.08
CA ILE A 32 -0.92 -17.13 23.87
C ILE A 32 -1.66 -17.63 22.63
N GLN A 33 -2.98 -17.49 22.62
CA GLN A 33 -3.79 -17.79 21.46
C GLN A 33 -3.88 -16.57 20.53
N ALA A 34 -2.90 -16.43 19.63
CA ALA A 34 -2.84 -15.36 18.65
C ALA A 34 -2.35 -15.87 17.29
N SER A 35 -2.54 -15.06 16.25
CA SER A 35 -2.09 -15.36 14.88
C SER A 35 -1.14 -14.28 14.38
N ALA A 36 -0.11 -14.68 13.64
CA ALA A 36 0.78 -13.75 12.98
C ALA A 36 0.03 -12.87 11.95
N ARG A 37 0.50 -11.64 11.77
CA ARG A 37 -0.10 -10.63 10.89
C ARG A 37 0.99 -9.85 10.17
N THR A 38 0.85 -9.73 8.86
CA THR A 38 1.61 -8.80 8.02
C THR A 38 1.10 -7.37 8.22
N GLN A 39 1.92 -6.41 7.77
CA GLN A 39 1.67 -4.98 7.85
C GLN A 39 0.44 -4.54 7.05
N SER A 40 -0.16 -3.43 7.48
CA SER A 40 -1.49 -2.97 7.05
C SER A 40 -1.58 -2.80 5.54
N SER A 41 -2.57 -3.47 4.94
CA SER A 41 -2.94 -3.34 3.53
C SER A 41 -4.27 -4.04 3.28
N ILE A 42 -5.07 -3.50 2.36
CA ILE A 42 -6.33 -4.11 1.91
C ILE A 42 -6.41 -4.08 0.39
N ILE A 43 -7.27 -4.91 -0.17
CA ILE A 43 -7.73 -4.81 -1.56
C ILE A 43 -9.23 -4.63 -1.60
N VAL A 44 -9.71 -3.83 -2.57
CA VAL A 44 -11.13 -3.63 -2.82
C VAL A 44 -11.48 -3.88 -4.28
N SER A 45 -12.70 -4.33 -4.54
CA SER A 45 -13.17 -4.61 -5.89
C SER A 45 -14.69 -4.44 -6.00
N ASP A 46 -15.17 -4.02 -7.17
CA ASP A 46 -16.60 -4.06 -7.52
C ASP A 46 -17.02 -5.40 -8.13
N ASN A 47 -16.09 -6.12 -8.76
CA ASN A 47 -16.37 -7.28 -9.61
C ASN A 47 -15.68 -8.59 -9.17
N GLY A 48 -14.78 -8.53 -8.19
CA GLY A 48 -14.02 -9.67 -7.65
C GLY A 48 -12.92 -10.23 -8.57
N LYS A 49 -12.62 -9.56 -9.69
CA LYS A 49 -11.63 -9.99 -10.70
C LYS A 49 -10.45 -9.05 -10.82
N GLU A 50 -10.70 -7.75 -10.80
CA GLU A 50 -9.70 -6.70 -10.75
C GLU A 50 -9.80 -5.99 -9.40
N TRP A 51 -8.66 -5.59 -8.85
CA TRP A 51 -8.55 -5.13 -7.48
C TRP A 51 -7.77 -3.83 -7.39
N VAL A 52 -8.24 -2.93 -6.55
CA VAL A 52 -7.51 -1.75 -6.11
C VAL A 52 -6.79 -2.09 -4.81
N LEU A 53 -5.46 -1.97 -4.79
CA LEU A 53 -4.63 -2.15 -3.61
C LEU A 53 -4.59 -0.83 -2.82
N CYS A 54 -4.93 -0.85 -1.54
CA CYS A 54 -4.71 0.28 -0.64
C CYS A 54 -3.48 0.01 0.21
N ASN A 55 -2.44 0.82 0.02
CA ASN A 55 -1.10 0.71 0.59
C ASN A 55 -0.35 -0.57 0.17
N ALA A 56 0.90 -0.41 -0.26
CA ALA A 56 1.79 -1.50 -0.66
C ALA A 56 2.80 -1.75 0.46
N SER A 57 2.46 -2.68 1.37
CA SER A 57 3.30 -2.96 2.54
C SER A 57 4.63 -3.65 2.18
N PRO A 58 5.65 -3.62 3.06
CA PRO A 58 6.87 -4.42 2.90
C PRO A 58 6.61 -5.93 2.71
N ASP A 59 5.48 -6.42 3.21
CA ASP A 59 5.08 -7.83 3.14
C ASP A 59 4.34 -8.19 1.85
N ILE A 60 4.26 -7.27 0.86
CA ILE A 60 3.38 -7.41 -0.31
C ILE A 60 3.59 -8.72 -1.10
N SER A 61 4.83 -9.19 -1.24
CA SER A 61 5.11 -10.45 -1.94
C SER A 61 4.48 -11.64 -1.21
N GLN A 62 4.54 -11.67 0.12
CA GLN A 62 3.87 -12.68 0.92
C GLN A 62 2.35 -12.51 0.85
N GLN A 63 1.85 -11.28 0.94
CA GLN A 63 0.42 -10.99 0.87
C GLN A 63 -0.20 -11.45 -0.46
N ILE A 64 0.47 -11.19 -1.59
CA ILE A 64 0.07 -11.66 -2.92
C ILE A 64 0.11 -13.19 -2.99
N ALA A 65 1.19 -13.81 -2.52
CA ALA A 65 1.31 -15.27 -2.55
C ALA A 65 0.19 -16.00 -1.78
N HIS A 66 -0.34 -15.39 -0.73
CA HIS A 66 -1.46 -15.93 0.06
C HIS A 66 -2.85 -15.46 -0.41
N THR A 67 -2.92 -14.70 -1.51
CA THR A 67 -4.16 -14.12 -2.04
C THR A 67 -4.36 -14.53 -3.50
N PRO A 68 -4.97 -15.71 -3.76
CA PRO A 68 -5.16 -16.22 -5.11
C PRO A 68 -5.92 -15.27 -6.05
N GLU A 69 -6.78 -14.39 -5.51
CA GLU A 69 -7.55 -13.40 -6.26
C GLU A 69 -6.68 -12.33 -6.94
N LEU A 70 -5.41 -12.18 -6.53
CA LEU A 70 -4.45 -11.28 -7.16
C LEU A 70 -3.69 -11.92 -8.32
N ASN A 71 -3.84 -13.24 -8.53
CA ASN A 71 -3.29 -13.91 -9.70
C ASN A 71 -4.21 -13.69 -10.91
N LYS A 72 -3.64 -13.30 -12.05
CA LYS A 72 -4.40 -13.10 -13.30
C LYS A 72 -4.36 -14.36 -14.17
N PRO A 73 -5.43 -15.15 -14.25
CA PRO A 73 -5.44 -16.36 -15.07
C PRO A 73 -5.44 -16.02 -16.57
N GLY A 74 -4.87 -16.93 -17.38
CA GLY A 74 -4.89 -16.82 -18.85
C GLY A 74 -3.77 -15.97 -19.46
N VAL A 75 -2.83 -15.46 -18.65
CA VAL A 75 -1.63 -14.76 -19.12
C VAL A 75 -0.36 -15.37 -18.53
N LEU A 76 0.75 -15.31 -19.26
CA LEU A 76 2.05 -15.81 -18.77
C LEU A 76 2.59 -14.98 -17.61
N ARG A 77 2.37 -13.66 -17.65
CA ARG A 77 2.73 -12.70 -16.60
C ARG A 77 1.58 -11.70 -16.45
N GLY A 78 1.08 -11.55 -15.24
CA GLY A 78 0.03 -10.58 -14.93
C GLY A 78 -0.39 -10.67 -13.48
N THR A 79 -1.00 -9.58 -13.02
CA THR A 79 -1.61 -9.45 -11.69
C THR A 79 -3.01 -8.88 -11.87
N SER A 80 -3.92 -9.20 -10.97
CA SER A 80 -5.24 -8.58 -10.89
C SER A 80 -5.24 -7.26 -10.12
N ILE A 81 -4.07 -6.76 -9.68
CA ILE A 81 -3.93 -5.39 -9.16
C ILE A 81 -4.04 -4.42 -10.35
N GLY A 82 -5.17 -3.74 -10.48
CA GLY A 82 -5.44 -2.80 -11.56
C GLY A 82 -5.20 -1.32 -11.17
N GLY A 83 -4.99 -1.05 -9.88
CA GLY A 83 -4.62 0.27 -9.38
C GLY A 83 -4.14 0.20 -7.93
N ILE A 84 -3.35 1.20 -7.53
CA ILE A 84 -2.81 1.32 -6.17
C ILE A 84 -3.17 2.68 -5.62
N ILE A 85 -3.80 2.73 -4.45
CA ILE A 85 -4.04 3.97 -3.69
C ILE A 85 -3.07 3.98 -2.51
N LEU A 86 -2.31 5.06 -2.35
CA LEU A 86 -1.48 5.30 -1.17
C LEU A 86 -2.17 6.33 -0.29
N THR A 87 -2.37 5.99 0.98
CA THR A 87 -3.00 6.90 1.95
C THR A 87 -2.03 7.92 2.53
N ASP A 88 -0.73 7.60 2.49
CA ASP A 88 0.37 8.33 3.08
C ASP A 88 1.71 7.94 2.42
N SER A 89 2.79 8.62 2.80
CA SER A 89 4.15 8.34 2.32
C SER A 89 4.96 7.45 3.28
N GLN A 90 4.36 6.82 4.29
CA GLN A 90 5.12 6.05 5.27
C GLN A 90 5.79 4.81 4.65
N ILE A 91 6.95 4.43 5.20
CA ILE A 91 7.75 3.30 4.70
C ILE A 91 6.94 1.99 4.71
N ASP A 92 6.15 1.79 5.76
CA ASP A 92 5.29 0.61 5.93
C ASP A 92 4.11 0.53 4.96
N HIS A 93 3.78 1.61 4.25
CA HIS A 93 2.70 1.65 3.28
C HIS A 93 3.18 1.79 1.83
N THR A 94 4.47 1.99 1.60
CA THR A 94 5.02 2.30 0.26
C THR A 94 6.16 1.39 -0.18
N THR A 95 6.88 0.75 0.75
CA THR A 95 8.04 -0.11 0.41
C THR A 95 7.67 -1.25 -0.53
N GLY A 96 6.44 -1.78 -0.45
CA GLY A 96 5.98 -2.86 -1.31
C GLY A 96 6.01 -2.52 -2.80
N LEU A 97 5.94 -1.24 -3.17
CA LEU A 97 6.06 -0.81 -4.57
C LEU A 97 7.37 -1.29 -5.21
N LEU A 98 8.47 -1.33 -4.44
CA LEU A 98 9.76 -1.82 -4.92
C LEU A 98 9.71 -3.30 -5.34
N SER A 99 8.90 -4.11 -4.66
CA SER A 99 8.69 -5.54 -4.97
C SER A 99 7.76 -5.79 -6.15
N LEU A 100 7.08 -4.75 -6.66
CA LEU A 100 6.17 -4.83 -7.81
C LEU A 100 6.84 -4.40 -9.12
N ARG A 101 8.12 -4.02 -9.10
CA ARG A 101 8.84 -3.41 -10.24
C ARG A 101 8.81 -4.25 -11.52
N GLU A 102 8.86 -5.58 -11.43
CA GLU A 102 8.82 -6.47 -12.60
C GLU A 102 7.46 -6.48 -13.32
N GLY A 103 6.41 -5.93 -12.68
CA GLY A 103 5.08 -5.77 -13.24
C GLY A 103 4.76 -4.38 -13.78
N CYS A 104 5.72 -3.44 -13.77
CA CYS A 104 5.47 -2.08 -14.25
C CYS A 104 5.05 -2.04 -15.75
N PRO A 105 4.22 -1.06 -16.15
CA PRO A 105 3.81 0.12 -15.38
C PRO A 105 2.65 -0.12 -14.41
N HIS A 106 2.65 0.59 -13.28
CA HIS A 106 1.55 0.59 -12.29
C HIS A 106 0.87 1.95 -12.20
N GLN A 107 -0.45 1.96 -12.07
CA GLN A 107 -1.25 3.17 -11.84
C GLN A 107 -1.33 3.45 -10.33
N VAL A 108 -0.85 4.60 -9.88
CA VAL A 108 -0.72 4.94 -8.45
C VAL A 108 -1.40 6.27 -8.14
N TRP A 109 -2.46 6.20 -7.33
CA TRP A 109 -3.17 7.36 -6.81
C TRP A 109 -2.61 7.76 -5.46
N CYS A 110 -2.17 9.01 -5.36
CA CYS A 110 -1.73 9.62 -4.11
C CYS A 110 -1.81 11.14 -4.21
N THR A 111 -1.80 11.83 -3.07
CA THR A 111 -1.77 13.30 -3.07
C THR A 111 -0.44 13.82 -3.67
N PRO A 112 -0.40 15.05 -4.22
CA PRO A 112 0.84 15.65 -4.70
C PRO A 112 1.99 15.63 -3.67
N GLU A 113 1.64 15.77 -2.39
CA GLU A 113 2.56 15.79 -1.25
C GLU A 113 3.21 14.42 -1.02
N VAL A 114 2.40 13.35 -1.04
CA VAL A 114 2.91 11.96 -0.98
C VAL A 114 3.79 11.66 -2.21
N HIS A 115 3.40 12.14 -3.39
CA HIS A 115 4.21 11.97 -4.60
C HIS A 115 5.56 12.73 -4.51
N GLU A 116 5.60 13.91 -3.89
CA GLU A 116 6.83 14.66 -3.65
C GLU A 116 7.77 13.89 -2.71
N ASP A 117 7.27 13.42 -1.58
CA ASP A 117 8.01 12.57 -0.63
C ASP A 117 8.59 11.34 -1.35
N LEU A 118 7.76 10.68 -2.16
CA LEU A 118 8.13 9.46 -2.91
C LEU A 118 8.93 9.72 -4.19
N SER A 119 9.24 10.98 -4.50
CA SER A 119 10.12 11.39 -5.59
C SER A 119 11.44 11.98 -5.09
N THR A 120 11.55 12.28 -3.80
CA THR A 120 12.69 12.97 -3.18
C THR A 120 13.28 12.17 -2.01
N GLY A 121 12.72 12.30 -0.80
CA GLY A 121 13.26 11.72 0.42
C GLY A 121 13.24 10.19 0.44
N PHE A 122 12.22 9.58 -0.14
CA PHE A 122 12.19 8.16 -0.46
C PHE A 122 11.83 7.96 -1.93
N PRO A 123 12.80 8.08 -2.87
CA PRO A 123 12.53 8.38 -4.27
C PRO A 123 12.05 7.18 -5.12
N VAL A 124 11.06 6.43 -4.64
CA VAL A 124 10.50 5.23 -5.28
C VAL A 124 9.97 5.51 -6.70
N PHE A 125 9.26 6.63 -6.91
CA PHE A 125 8.82 7.02 -8.27
C PHE A 125 10.02 7.22 -9.19
N THR A 126 11.05 7.93 -8.72
CA THR A 126 12.28 8.18 -9.50
C THR A 126 13.04 6.88 -9.80
N MET A 127 13.19 6.01 -8.80
CA MET A 127 13.88 4.72 -8.95
C MET A 127 13.17 3.79 -9.94
N LEU A 128 11.84 3.67 -9.83
CA LEU A 128 11.09 2.70 -10.63
C LEU A 128 10.83 3.13 -12.07
N ARG A 129 11.06 4.40 -12.44
CA ARG A 129 11.03 4.84 -13.85
C ARG A 129 11.90 3.97 -14.77
N HIS A 130 12.97 3.38 -14.23
CA HIS A 130 13.87 2.49 -14.98
C HIS A 130 13.29 1.09 -15.27
N TRP A 131 12.14 0.73 -14.69
CA TRP A 131 11.42 -0.51 -14.95
C TRP A 131 10.19 -0.23 -15.81
N ASN A 132 10.33 -0.34 -17.13
CA ASN A 132 9.22 -0.27 -18.09
C ASN A 132 8.24 0.90 -17.86
N GLY A 133 8.77 2.11 -17.59
CA GLY A 133 7.98 3.32 -17.32
C GLY A 133 7.65 3.55 -15.84
N GLY A 134 7.73 2.52 -15.00
CA GLY A 134 7.61 2.65 -13.55
C GLY A 134 6.19 2.92 -13.03
N LEU A 135 6.08 3.88 -12.13
CA LEU A 135 4.82 4.25 -11.48
C LEU A 135 4.22 5.48 -12.16
N VAL A 136 2.95 5.39 -12.56
CA VAL A 136 2.18 6.48 -13.16
C VAL A 136 1.36 7.15 -12.07
N HIS A 137 1.70 8.40 -11.75
CA HIS A 137 1.01 9.17 -10.71
C HIS A 137 -0.35 9.70 -11.18
N HIS A 138 -1.39 9.44 -10.39
CA HIS A 138 -2.71 10.06 -10.48
C HIS A 138 -2.95 10.91 -9.22
N PRO A 139 -3.03 12.25 -9.34
CA PRO A 139 -3.16 13.12 -8.18
C PRO A 139 -4.53 12.96 -7.51
N ILE A 140 -4.54 12.81 -6.19
CA ILE A 140 -5.75 12.87 -5.37
C ILE A 140 -5.91 14.27 -4.79
N ALA A 141 -7.06 14.89 -5.05
CA ALA A 141 -7.49 16.08 -4.33
C ALA A 141 -8.37 15.66 -3.12
N PRO A 142 -8.02 16.02 -1.88
CA PRO A 142 -8.85 15.72 -0.72
C PRO A 142 -10.29 16.23 -0.90
N GLN A 143 -11.25 15.46 -0.39
CA GLN A 143 -12.69 15.71 -0.45
C GLN A 143 -13.29 15.75 -1.88
N GLN A 144 -12.48 15.52 -2.91
CA GLN A 144 -12.99 15.34 -4.27
C GLN A 144 -13.10 13.85 -4.58
N PRO A 145 -14.24 13.39 -5.11
CA PRO A 145 -14.40 12.00 -5.49
C PRO A 145 -13.57 11.68 -6.73
N PHE A 146 -13.04 10.45 -6.79
CA PHE A 146 -12.36 9.90 -7.95
C PHE A 146 -12.70 8.42 -8.14
N THR A 147 -12.41 7.90 -9.33
CA THR A 147 -12.59 6.48 -9.70
C THR A 147 -11.26 5.88 -10.12
N VAL A 148 -11.17 4.56 -10.06
CA VAL A 148 -10.04 3.78 -10.59
C VAL A 148 -10.58 2.90 -11.70
N ASP A 149 -9.98 2.95 -12.90
CA ASP A 149 -10.51 2.27 -14.10
C ASP A 149 -10.76 0.77 -13.92
N ALA A 150 -9.97 0.12 -13.07
CA ALA A 150 -10.11 -1.29 -12.74
C ALA A 150 -11.40 -1.63 -11.97
N CYS A 151 -12.00 -0.65 -11.29
CA CYS A 151 -13.21 -0.78 -10.49
C CYS A 151 -14.12 0.46 -10.69
N PRO A 152 -14.75 0.62 -11.87
CA PRO A 152 -15.50 1.82 -12.23
C PRO A 152 -16.76 2.04 -11.39
N ASP A 153 -17.31 0.99 -10.75
CA ASP A 153 -18.49 1.12 -9.90
C ASP A 153 -18.13 1.54 -8.46
N LEU A 154 -16.84 1.70 -8.14
CA LEU A 154 -16.36 2.24 -6.87
C LEU A 154 -15.99 3.71 -7.01
N GLN A 155 -16.56 4.54 -6.12
CA GLN A 155 -16.16 5.93 -5.94
C GLN A 155 -15.35 6.08 -4.65
N PHE A 156 -14.16 6.66 -4.75
CA PHE A 156 -13.27 6.93 -3.64
C PHE A 156 -13.32 8.42 -3.31
N THR A 157 -13.32 8.77 -2.02
CA THR A 157 -13.17 10.16 -1.57
C THR A 157 -12.15 10.20 -0.44
N ALA A 158 -11.01 10.85 -0.67
CA ALA A 158 -9.98 10.97 0.35
C ALA A 158 -10.39 12.01 1.39
N VAL A 159 -10.37 11.62 2.67
CA VAL A 159 -10.66 12.53 3.79
C VAL A 159 -9.33 12.86 4.47
N PRO A 160 -8.94 14.15 4.56
CA PRO A 160 -7.72 14.52 5.25
C PRO A 160 -7.85 14.22 6.74
N ILE A 161 -6.80 13.67 7.33
CA ILE A 161 -6.70 13.42 8.77
C ILE A 161 -5.56 14.26 9.34
N ALA A 162 -5.59 14.51 10.65
CA ALA A 162 -4.44 15.08 11.33
C ALA A 162 -3.35 14.00 11.43
N SER A 163 -2.32 14.12 10.60
CA SER A 163 -1.16 13.22 10.58
C SER A 163 0.13 14.02 10.62
N ASN A 164 1.24 13.31 10.83
CA ASN A 164 2.59 13.86 10.70
C ASN A 164 3.30 13.10 9.59
N ALA A 165 3.93 13.83 8.67
CA ALA A 165 4.70 13.23 7.58
C ALA A 165 5.80 12.30 8.14
N PRO A 166 6.26 11.30 7.35
CA PRO A 166 7.27 10.36 7.82
C PRO A 166 8.58 11.09 8.17
N PRO A 167 9.46 10.48 9.01
CA PRO A 167 10.70 11.11 9.45
C PRO A 167 11.63 11.60 8.33
N TYR A 168 11.54 11.00 7.13
CA TYR A 168 12.37 11.37 5.98
C TYR A 168 11.81 12.56 5.18
N SER A 169 10.56 12.95 5.42
CA SER A 169 9.87 13.99 4.66
C SER A 169 10.37 15.38 5.05
N PRO A 170 10.55 16.31 4.09
CA PRO A 170 10.82 17.72 4.39
C PRO A 170 9.65 18.41 5.11
N TYR A 171 8.46 17.79 5.14
CA TYR A 171 7.26 18.29 5.79
C TYR A 171 7.02 17.72 7.20
N ARG A 172 7.99 16.95 7.71
CA ARG A 172 7.95 16.47 9.09
C ARG A 172 7.77 17.64 10.07
N ASP A 173 6.83 17.48 11.00
CA ASP A 173 6.45 18.47 12.01
C ASP A 173 5.89 19.79 11.42
N ARG A 174 5.47 19.76 10.14
CA ARG A 174 4.80 20.86 9.42
C ARG A 174 3.54 20.34 8.69
N PRO A 175 2.53 19.84 9.43
CA PRO A 175 1.39 19.18 8.80
C PRO A 175 0.55 20.16 7.98
N LEU A 176 0.29 19.80 6.72
CA LEU A 176 -0.71 20.44 5.87
C LEU A 176 -1.78 19.40 5.48
N PRO A 177 -3.02 19.81 5.13
CA PRO A 177 -4.04 18.88 4.68
C PRO A 177 -3.55 18.04 3.48
N GLY A 178 -3.47 16.72 3.63
CA GLY A 178 -2.97 15.82 2.58
C GLY A 178 -1.55 15.28 2.79
N HIS A 179 -0.82 15.76 3.81
CA HIS A 179 0.45 15.19 4.28
C HIS A 179 0.17 14.11 5.32
N ASN A 180 -0.26 12.93 4.85
CA ASN A 180 -0.40 11.78 5.71
C ASN A 180 0.84 10.89 5.63
#